data_AF-A0A4Y9NLN1-F1
#
_entry.id   AF-A0A4Y9NLN1-F1
#
_cell.length_a   1.000
_cell.length_b   1.000
_cell.length_c   1.000
_cell.angle_alpha   90.00
_cell.angle_beta   90.00
_cell.angle_gamma   90.00
#
_symmetry.space_group_name_H-M   'P 1'
#
loop_
_entity.id
_entity.type
_entity.pdbx_description
1 polymer ?
#
loop_
_entity_poly.entity_id
_entity_poly.type
_entity_poly.pdbx_seq_one_letter_code
_entity_poly.pdbx_strand_id
1 'polypeptide(L)' 'MKVFKWDDDLAVVLPQELIDGLALKDGDEIEIVATGGSATTAETKDPGDRPRENPTR' A
#
# COMPACT_ATOMS: atom_id res chain seq x y z
N MET A 1 -6.28 2.50 -0.30
CA MET A 1 -5.39 2.37 0.87
C MET A 1 -4.01 2.90 0.52
N LYS A 2 -3.38 3.65 1.42
CA LYS A 2 -2.05 4.21 1.24
C LYS A 2 -1.20 3.86 2.46
N VAL A 3 0.02 3.41 2.20
CA VAL A 3 1.03 3.11 3.23
C VAL A 3 1.89 4.35 3.44
N PHE A 4 2.19 4.69 4.69
CA PHE A 4 3.02 5.83 5.05
C PHE A 4 3.76 5.58 6.38
N LYS A 5 4.84 6.32 6.62
CA LYS A 5 5.57 6.27 7.89
C LYS A 5 4.83 7.12 8.92
N TRP A 6 4.52 6.54 10.06
CA TRP A 6 3.96 7.25 11.21
C TRP A 6 4.90 7.06 12.40
N ASP A 7 5.58 8.16 12.76
CA ASP A 7 6.67 8.14 13.73
C ASP A 7 7.80 7.19 13.32
N ASP A 8 8.08 6.15 14.10
CA ASP A 8 9.06 5.09 13.77
C ASP A 8 8.44 3.83 13.13
N ASP A 9 7.11 3.79 12.98
CA ASP A 9 6.37 2.62 12.49
C ASP A 9 5.71 2.86 11.11
N LEU A 10 5.27 1.76 10.48
CA LEU A 10 4.55 1.76 9.22
C LEU A 10 3.04 1.74 9.47
N ALA A 11 2.31 2.70 8.89
CA ALA A 11 0.87 2.81 9.01
C ALA A 11 0.18 2.70 7.65
N VAL A 12 -1.08 2.26 7.67
CA VAL A 12 -1.95 2.21 6.49
C VAL A 12 -3.24 2.97 6.80
N VAL A 13 -3.65 3.86 5.91
CA VAL A 13 -4.95 4.52 6.02
C VAL A 13 -6.05 3.53 5.66
N LEU A 14 -6.90 3.18 6.62
CA LEU A 14 -8.15 2.44 6.38
C LEU A 14 -9.17 3.38 5.69
N PRO A 15 -9.81 2.96 4.59
CA PRO A 15 -10.92 3.69 3.99
C PRO A 15 -12.08 3.86 4.98
N GLN A 16 -12.76 5.01 4.94
CA GLN A 16 -13.91 5.30 5.81
C GLN A 16 -15.00 4.23 5.71
N GLU A 17 -15.25 3.70 4.51
CA GLU A 17 -16.25 2.65 4.28
C GLU A 17 -15.97 1.37 5.09
N LEU A 18 -14.70 1.02 5.32
CA LEU A 18 -14.33 -0.12 6.15
C LEU A 18 -14.48 0.19 7.64
N ILE A 19 -14.11 1.42 8.05
CA ILE A 19 -14.28 1.88 9.44
C ILE A 19 -15.77 1.83 9.81
N ASP A 20 -16.62 2.37 8.95
CA ASP A 20 -18.07 2.40 9.16
C ASP A 20 -18.69 1.01 9.10
N GLY A 21 -18.30 0.19 8.11
CA GLY A 21 -18.82 -1.17 7.94
C GLY A 21 -18.46 -2.12 9.08
N LEU A 22 -17.32 -1.90 9.74
CA LEU A 22 -16.86 -2.67 10.90
C LEU A 22 -17.11 -1.95 12.23
N ALA A 23 -17.70 -0.75 12.20
CA ALA A 23 -17.94 0.11 13.35
C ALA A 23 -16.71 0.33 14.25
N LEU A 24 -15.53 0.42 13.64
CA LEU A 24 -14.24 0.60 14.32
C LEU A 24 -14.13 1.99 14.96
N LYS A 25 -13.45 2.06 16.10
CA LYS A 25 -13.21 3.29 16.85
C LYS A 25 -11.74 3.45 17.21
N ASP A 26 -11.36 4.67 17.56
CA ASP A 26 -10.02 4.96 18.06
C ASP A 26 -9.72 4.13 19.31
N GLY A 27 -8.60 3.41 19.27
CA GLY A 27 -8.16 2.54 20.36
C GLY A 27 -8.62 1.08 20.24
N ASP A 28 -9.40 0.72 19.23
CA ASP A 28 -9.74 -0.68 18.97
C ASP A 28 -8.51 -1.46 18.49
N GLU A 29 -8.37 -2.69 19.01
CA GLU A 29 -7.33 -3.62 18.58
C GLU A 29 -7.79 -4.39 17.34
N ILE A 30 -6.89 -4.57 16.37
CA ILE A 30 -7.19 -5.23 15.10
C ILE A 30 -6.08 -6.24 14.81
N GLU A 31 -6.47 -7.45 14.40
CA GLU A 31 -5.55 -8.47 13.93
C GLU A 31 -5.40 -8.40 12.39
N ILE A 32 -4.16 -8.37 11.91
CA ILE A 32 -3.86 -8.39 10.47
C ILE A 32 -3.35 -9.79 10.11
N VAL A 33 -4.15 -10.55 9.37
CA VAL A 33 -3.79 -11.89 8.90
C VAL A 33 -3.42 -11.84 7.41
N ALA A 34 -2.17 -12.20 7.09
CA ALA A 34 -1.74 -12.35 5.70
C ALA A 34 -2.23 -13.68 5.12
N THR A 35 -3.33 -13.66 4.39
CA THR A 35 -3.73 -14.82 3.57
C THR A 35 -2.92 -14.80 2.28
N GLY A 36 -2.02 -15.78 2.11
CA GLY A 36 -1.14 -15.90 0.94
C GLY A 36 -1.90 -16.02 -0.38
N GLY A 37 -2.28 -14.89 -0.95
CA GLY A 37 -2.98 -14.78 -2.22
C GLY A 37 -2.65 -13.43 -2.83
N SER A 38 -1.63 -13.43 -3.69
CA SER A 38 -1.23 -12.36 -4.62
C SER A 38 -1.75 -10.97 -4.26
N ALA A 39 -1.09 -10.29 -3.31
CA ALA A 39 -1.21 -8.85 -3.21
C ALA A 39 -0.85 -8.27 -4.58
N THR A 40 -1.84 -7.74 -5.29
CA THR A 40 -1.69 -7.08 -6.59
C THR A 40 -0.47 -6.19 -6.52
N THR A 41 0.57 -6.57 -7.26
CA THR A 41 1.82 -5.83 -7.39
C THR A 41 1.46 -4.47 -7.97
N ALA A 42 1.33 -3.45 -7.11
CA ALA A 42 1.29 -2.08 -7.57
C ALA A 42 2.74 -1.73 -7.94
N GLU A 43 3.11 -1.98 -9.19
CA GLU A 43 4.36 -1.46 -9.74
C GLU A 43 4.35 0.06 -9.55
N THR A 44 5.28 0.53 -8.73
CA THR A 44 5.53 1.96 -8.62
C THR A 44 6.17 2.34 -9.94
N LYS A 45 5.39 2.95 -10.84
CA LYS A 45 5.91 3.47 -12.10
C LYS A 45 6.80 4.65 -11.75
N ASP A 46 8.09 4.38 -11.59
CA ASP A 46 9.10 5.44 -11.55
C ASP A 46 9.03 6.18 -12.90
N PRO A 47 8.82 7.50 -12.92
CA PRO A 47 8.75 8.26 -14.18
C PRO A 47 10.12 8.41 -14.87
N GLY A 48 11.16 7.70 -14.43
CA GLY A 48 12.53 7.80 -14.93
C GLY A 48 12.94 6.79 -16.00
N ASP A 49 12.15 5.77 -16.34
CA ASP A 49 12.56 4.76 -17.31
C ASP A 49 12.38 5.23 -18.77
N ARG A 50 13.27 6.13 -19.19
CA ARG A 50 13.45 6.46 -20.60
C ARG A 50 14.12 5.26 -21.27
N PRO A 51 13.58 4.72 -22.38
CA PRO A 51 14.28 3.69 -23.13
C PRO A 51 15.61 4.27 -23.62
N ARG A 52 16.73 3.73 -23.16
CA ARG A 52 18.01 3.97 -23.82
C ARG A 52 17.92 3.29 -25.19
N GLU A 53 17.71 4.07 -26.24
CA GLU A 53 17.93 3.63 -27.61
C GLU A 53 19.38 3.17 -27.74
N ASN A 54 19.57 1.88 -28.01
CA ASN A 54 20.87 1.28 -28.23
C ASN A 54 21.27 1.52 -29.68
N PRO A 55 22.40 2.18 -29.99
CA PRO A 55 22.81 2.37 -31.38
C PRO A 55 23.42 1.05 -31.91
N THR A 56 22.82 0.50 -32.96
CA THR A 56 23.37 -0.64 -33.71
C THR A 56 24.65 -0.19 -34.44
N ARG A 57 25.76 -0.88 -34.18
CA ARG A 57 27.05 -0.73 -34.88
C ARG A 57 27.02 -1.42 -36.23
#